data_AF-A0A3S5JKV5-F1
#
_entry.id   AF-A0A3S5JKV5-F1
#
_cell.length_a   1.000
_cell.length_b   1.000
_cell.length_c   1.000
_cell.angle_alpha   90.00
_cell.angle_beta   90.00
_cell.angle_gamma   90.00
#
_symmetry.space_group_name_H-M   'P 1'
#
loop_
_entity.id
_entity.type
_entity.pdbx_description
1 polymer ?
#
loop_
_entity_poly.entity_id
_entity_poly.type
_entity_poly.pdbx_seq_one_letter_code
_entity_poly.pdbx_strand_id
1 'polypeptide(L)' 'PLGKTKIGKSGGHIKIPKTLDLHNPIISVVPMQLISYYTALLKGTDVDKPRNLAKSVTVE' A
#
# COMPACT_ATOMS: atom_id res chain seq x y z
N PRO A 1 9.18 12.82 4.36
CA PRO A 1 8.74 12.38 3.00
C PRO A 1 7.21 12.23 2.82
N LEU A 2 6.44 12.01 3.88
CA LEU A 2 4.97 12.14 3.85
C LEU A 2 4.60 13.41 4.63
N GLY A 3 4.68 14.55 3.94
CA GLY A 3 4.29 15.84 4.50
C GLY A 3 2.83 15.82 4.92
N LYS A 4 2.57 16.17 6.19
CA LYS A 4 1.27 16.25 6.88
C LYS A 4 0.04 16.30 5.94
N THR A 5 -0.42 15.12 5.53
CA THR A 5 -1.66 14.98 4.77
C THR A 5 -2.82 15.22 5.73
N LYS A 6 -3.47 16.39 5.64
CA LYS A 6 -4.68 16.67 6.44
C LYS A 6 -5.80 15.73 5.97
N ILE A 7 -6.22 14.81 6.84
CA ILE A 7 -7.38 13.95 6.61
C ILE A 7 -8.62 14.76 7.02
N GLY A 8 -9.48 15.08 6.07
CA GLY A 8 -10.75 15.75 6.33
C GLY A 8 -11.85 14.76 6.69
N LYS A 9 -13.05 15.27 7.05
CA LYS A 9 -14.25 14.44 7.28
C LYS A 9 -14.65 13.58 6.07
N SER A 10 -14.20 13.95 4.86
CA SER A 10 -14.40 13.20 3.62
C SER A 10 -13.34 12.11 3.35
N GLY A 11 -12.40 11.89 4.27
CA GLY A 11 -11.24 11.01 4.09
C GLY A 11 -9.95 11.76 3.71
N GLY A 12 -8.85 11.01 3.57
CA GLY A 12 -7.54 11.51 3.16
C GLY A 12 -7.30 11.35 1.66
N HIS A 13 -6.66 12.33 1.02
CA HIS A 13 -6.22 12.23 -0.37
C HIS A 13 -4.69 12.14 -0.45
N ILE A 14 -4.16 11.23 -1.25
CA ILE A 14 -2.72 11.10 -1.49
C ILE A 14 -2.41 11.68 -2.85
N LYS A 15 -1.61 12.74 -2.89
CA LYS A 15 -1.18 13.35 -4.16
C LYS A 15 -0.10 12.50 -4.79
N ILE A 16 -0.36 12.03 -6.00
CA ILE A 16 0.61 11.33 -6.84
C ILE A 16 1.27 12.36 -7.76
N PRO A 17 2.60 12.34 -7.94
CA PRO A 17 3.28 13.22 -8.88
C PRO A 17 2.82 12.94 -10.32
N LYS A 18 2.79 13.98 -11.16
CA LYS A 18 2.49 13.81 -12.59
C LYS A 18 3.59 12.96 -13.24
N THR A 19 3.19 11.95 -14.00
CA THR A 19 4.07 11.09 -14.79
C THR A 19 3.41 10.77 -16.15
N LEU A 20 4.08 9.99 -16.98
CA LEU A 20 3.49 9.44 -18.20
C LEU A 20 2.34 8.49 -17.85
N ASP A 21 1.29 8.48 -18.67
CA ASP A 21 0.10 7.66 -18.41
C ASP A 21 0.41 6.17 -18.24
N LEU A 22 1.42 5.68 -18.96
CA LEU A 22 1.90 4.29 -18.84
C LEU A 22 2.46 3.96 -17.44
N HIS A 23 3.00 4.94 -16.73
CA HIS A 23 3.61 4.76 -15.40
C HIS A 23 2.64 5.04 -14.24
N ASN A 24 1.51 5.70 -14.50
CA ASN A 24 0.47 5.95 -13.49
C ASN A 24 0.07 4.68 -12.70
N PRO A 25 -0.20 3.51 -13.31
CA PRO A 25 -0.59 2.33 -12.54
C PRO A 25 0.49 1.92 -11.53
N ILE A 26 1.76 1.90 -11.93
CA ILE A 26 2.89 1.49 -11.08
C ILE A 26 3.03 2.43 -9.87
N ILE A 27 3.02 3.74 -10.12
CA ILE A 27 3.22 4.73 -9.06
C ILE A 27 2.02 4.77 -8.11
N SER A 28 0.80 4.57 -8.63
CA SER A 28 -0.42 4.59 -7.82
C SER A 28 -0.54 3.43 -6.82
N VAL A 29 0.14 2.31 -7.09
CA VAL A 29 0.14 1.13 -6.22
C VAL A 29 1.06 1.32 -5.00
N VAL A 30 2.11 2.12 -5.09
CA VAL A 30 3.08 2.32 -3.98
C VAL A 30 2.40 2.85 -2.70
N PRO A 31 1.54 3.89 -2.74
CA PRO A 31 0.79 4.30 -1.56
C PRO A 31 -0.12 3.20 -0.99
N MET A 32 -0.75 2.39 -1.84
CA MET A 32 -1.60 1.28 -1.38
C MET A 32 -0.78 0.20 -0.65
N GLN A 33 0.40 -0.13 -1.16
CA GLN A 33 1.33 -1.05 -0.50
C GLN A 33 1.76 -0.54 0.88
N LEU A 34 2.07 0.76 1.01
CA LEU A 34 2.43 1.38 2.28
C LEU A 34 1.26 1.37 3.28
N ILE A 35 0.02 1.65 2.81
CA ILE A 35 -1.17 1.57 3.66
C ILE A 35 -1.35 0.13 4.18
N SER A 36 -1.21 -0.87 3.32
CA SER A 36 -1.28 -2.29 3.72
C SER A 36 -0.24 -2.62 4.80
N TYR A 37 1.01 -2.23 4.58
CA TYR A 37 2.11 -2.44 5.52
C TYR A 37 1.83 -1.83 6.89
N TYR A 38 1.51 -0.54 6.95
CA TYR A 38 1.23 0.13 8.22
C TYR A 38 -0.04 -0.38 8.89
N THR A 39 -1.05 -0.81 8.11
CA THR A 39 -2.25 -1.43 8.66
C THR A 39 -1.91 -2.77 9.32
N ALA A 40 -1.07 -3.59 8.69
CA ALA A 40 -0.63 -4.87 9.25
C ALA A 40 0.19 -4.68 10.53
N LEU A 41 1.08 -3.68 10.57
CA LEU A 41 1.82 -3.30 11.79
C LEU A 41 0.88 -2.87 12.91
N LEU A 42 -0.10 -2.00 12.63
CA LEU A 42 -1.10 -1.55 13.61
C LEU A 42 -1.97 -2.70 14.14
N LYS A 43 -2.23 -3.70 13.30
CA LYS A 43 -2.97 -4.92 13.68
C LYS A 43 -2.10 -5.96 14.39
N GLY A 44 -0.79 -5.75 14.50
CA GLY A 44 0.15 -6.71 15.09
C GLY A 44 0.26 -8.02 14.31
N THR A 45 -0.02 -8.00 13.00
CA THR A 45 0.10 -9.19 12.13
C THR A 45 1.46 -9.23 11.45
N ASP A 46 2.00 -10.44 11.26
CA ASP A 46 3.25 -10.65 10.51
C ASP A 46 3.04 -10.32 9.03
N VAL A 47 3.74 -9.28 8.55
CA VAL A 47 3.67 -8.81 7.17
C VAL A 47 4.39 -9.77 6.23
N ASP A 48 5.48 -10.39 6.69
CA ASP A 48 6.33 -11.26 5.88
C ASP A 48 5.73 -12.68 5.78
N LYS A 49 4.89 -13.06 6.74
CA LYS A 49 4.20 -14.37 6.78
C LYS A 49 2.68 -14.20 6.96
N PRO A 50 1.97 -13.77 5.91
CA PRO A 50 0.52 -13.71 5.94
C PRO A 50 -0.10 -15.09 6.19
N ARG A 51 -1.18 -15.14 6.98
CA ARG A 51 -1.88 -16.39 7.29
C ARG A 51 -2.38 -17.04 6.00
N ASN A 52 -2.28 -18.37 5.93
CA ASN A 52 -2.79 -19.20 4.82
C ASN A 52 -2.09 -18.99 3.46
N LEU A 53 -1.01 -18.21 3.40
CA LEU A 53 -0.27 -17.97 2.16
C LEU A 53 1.17 -18.47 2.27
N ALA A 54 1.68 -18.93 1.13
CA ALA A 54 3.09 -19.17 0.91
C ALA A 54 3.59 -18.22 -0.19
N LYS A 55 4.91 -18.00 -0.26
CA LYS A 55 5.53 -17.11 -1.26
C LYS A 55 5.28 -17.57 -2.70
N SER A 56 5.16 -18.88 -2.89
CA SER A 56 4.82 -19.51 -4.17
C SER A 56 4.00 -20.75 -3.88
N VAL A 57 3.02 -21.03 -4.73
CA VAL A 57 2.32 -22.33 -4.75
C VAL A 57 3.10 -23.22 -5.71
N THR A 58 3.50 -24.41 -5.27
CA THR A 58 4.31 -25.34 -6.07
C THR A 58 3.72 -26.75 -6.07
N VAL A 59 2.40 -26.87 -6.19
CA VAL A 59 1.74 -28.18 -6.26
C VAL A 59 1.05 -28.30 -7.61
N GLU A 60 1.38 -29.37 -8.34
CA GLU A 60 0.63 -29.86 -9.51
C GLU A 60 -0.76 -30.37 -9.11
#